data_AF-A0A962TNL1-F1
#
_entry.id   AF-A0A962TNL1-F1
#
_cell.length_a   1.000
_cell.length_b   1.000
_cell.length_c   1.000
_cell.angle_alpha   90.00
_cell.angle_beta   90.00
_cell.angle_gamma   90.00
#
_symmetry.space_group_name_H-M   'P 1'
#
loop_
_entity.id
_entity.type
_entity.pdbx_description
1 polymer ?
#
loop_
_entity_poly.entity_id
_entity_poly.type
_entity_poly.pdbx_seq_one_letter_code
_entity_poly.pdbx_strand_id
1 'polypeptide(L)'
;MHWLIFKYLTTAAIVVLISEVAKRTDKVGSLIAALPTITVLTLIWLYIENQPESKIASQAYYTFWYVLPTLPMFLVFPAILPRIGFWPSLGLSALLTIACFTTLALVVKRWGIGLF
;
A
#
# COMPACT_ATOMS: atom_id res chain seq x y z
N MET A 1 -24.93 4.74 -9.74
CA MET A 1 -24.85 3.34 -9.25
C MET A 1 -24.10 2.43 -10.23
N HIS A 2 -24.53 2.31 -11.51
CA HIS A 2 -23.83 1.51 -12.52
C HIS A 2 -22.31 1.79 -12.64
N TRP A 3 -21.90 3.06 -12.59
CA TRP A 3 -20.48 3.45 -12.62
C TRP A 3 -19.66 2.91 -11.44
N LEU A 4 -20.22 2.93 -10.22
CA LEU A 4 -19.56 2.41 -9.03
C LEU A 4 -19.48 0.88 -9.06
N ILE A 5 -20.51 0.20 -9.57
CA ILE A 5 -20.52 -1.26 -9.74
C ILE A 5 -19.43 -1.67 -10.74
N PHE A 6 -19.29 -0.94 -11.85
CA PHE A 6 -18.23 -1.19 -12.84
C PHE A 6 -16.82 -0.98 -12.26
N LYS A 7 -16.62 0.13 -11.53
CA LYS A 7 -15.36 0.37 -10.79
C LYS A 7 -15.05 -0.77 -9.85
N TYR A 8 -16.02 -1.18 -9.02
CA TYR A 8 -15.84 -2.25 -8.06
C TYR A 8 -15.45 -3.58 -8.73
N LEU A 9 -16.21 -4.00 -9.75
CA LEU A 9 -15.94 -5.24 -10.47
C LEU A 9 -14.56 -5.26 -11.12
N THR A 10 -14.14 -4.15 -11.73
CA THR A 10 -12.81 -4.05 -12.36
C THR A 10 -11.68 -4.06 -11.31
N THR A 11 -11.81 -3.32 -10.20
CA THR A 11 -10.84 -3.40 -9.08
C THR A 11 -10.76 -4.81 -8.51
N ALA A 12 -11.90 -5.45 -8.23
CA ALA A 12 -11.94 -6.78 -7.65
C ALA A 12 -11.34 -7.81 -8.60
N ALA A 13 -11.67 -7.75 -9.90
CA ALA A 13 -11.12 -8.63 -10.92
C ALA A 13 -9.59 -8.52 -11.00
N ILE A 14 -9.05 -7.30 -11.02
CA ILE A 14 -7.59 -7.06 -11.05
C ILE A 14 -6.92 -7.62 -9.79
N VAL A 15 -7.47 -7.33 -8.61
CA VAL A 15 -6.91 -7.81 -7.33
C VAL A 15 -6.91 -9.34 -7.25
N VAL A 16 -8.01 -9.98 -7.67
CA VAL A 16 -8.11 -11.45 -7.73
C VAL A 16 -7.09 -12.02 -8.72
N LEU A 17 -6.98 -11.45 -9.92
CA LEU A 17 -5.99 -11.88 -10.93
C LEU A 17 -4.56 -11.81 -10.39
N ILE A 18 -4.20 -10.70 -9.75
CA ILE A 18 -2.88 -10.52 -9.13
C ILE A 18 -2.65 -11.57 -8.04
N SER A 19 -3.63 -11.82 -7.18
CA SER A 19 -3.52 -12.82 -6.11
C SER A 19 -3.34 -14.24 -6.64
N GLU A 20 -4.03 -14.61 -7.73
CA GLU A 20 -3.91 -15.92 -8.37
C GLU A 20 -2.57 -16.10 -9.08
N VAL A 21 -2.06 -15.04 -9.73
CA VAL A 21 -0.70 -15.05 -10.31
C VAL A 21 0.36 -15.18 -9.21
N ALA A 22 0.17 -14.50 -8.08
CA ALA A 22 1.09 -14.56 -6.96
C ALA A 22 1.20 -15.96 -6.33
N LYS A 23 0.12 -16.75 -6.33
CA LYS A 23 0.13 -18.15 -5.86
C LYS A 23 0.98 -19.09 -6.71
N ARG A 24 1.21 -18.76 -7.99
CA ARG A 24 1.93 -19.65 -8.92
C ARG A 24 3.45 -19.54 -8.80
N THR A 25 3.98 -18.39 -8.36
CA THR A 25 5.43 -18.18 -8.25
C THR A 25 5.72 -17.09 -7.23
N ASP A 26 6.40 -17.44 -6.13
CA ASP A 26 6.71 -16.50 -5.04
C ASP A 26 7.48 -15.26 -5.51
N LYS A 27 8.41 -15.42 -6.47
CA LYS A 27 9.21 -14.31 -7.02
C LYS A 27 8.38 -13.33 -7.86
N VAL A 28 7.48 -13.85 -8.69
CA VAL A 28 6.60 -13.01 -9.52
C VAL A 28 5.50 -12.41 -8.66
N GLY A 29 4.98 -13.17 -7.70
CA GLY A 29 4.00 -12.70 -6.72
C GLY A 29 4.52 -11.57 -5.85
N SER A 30 5.75 -11.69 -5.33
CA SER A 30 6.38 -10.62 -4.55
C SER A 30 6.69 -9.37 -5.39
N LEU A 31 7.10 -9.53 -6.66
CA LEU A 31 7.29 -8.40 -7.56
C LEU A 31 5.97 -7.66 -7.82
N ILE A 32 4.91 -8.39 -8.15
CA ILE A 32 3.59 -7.78 -8.43
C ILE A 32 2.99 -7.16 -7.17
N ALA A 33 3.17 -7.80 -6.00
CA ALA A 33 2.73 -7.26 -4.71
C ALA A 33 3.50 -6.00 -4.30
N ALA A 34 4.77 -5.87 -4.71
CA ALA A 34 5.56 -4.66 -4.47
C ALA A 34 5.17 -3.49 -5.40
N LEU A 35 4.57 -3.78 -6.56
CA LEU A 35 4.09 -2.73 -7.45
C LEU A 35 2.89 -2.01 -6.83
N PRO A 36 2.83 -0.66 -6.89
CA PRO A 36 1.73 0.13 -6.33
C PRO A 36 0.49 0.07 -7.25
N THR A 37 0.03 -1.14 -7.57
CA THR A 37 -0.99 -1.40 -8.59
C THR A 37 -2.32 -0.75 -8.22
N ILE A 38 -2.69 -0.77 -6.93
CA ILE A 38 -3.89 -0.10 -6.42
C ILE A 38 -3.75 1.43 -6.59
N THR A 39 -2.58 2.00 -6.32
CA THR A 39 -2.32 3.42 -6.48
C THR A 39 -2.40 3.82 -7.96
N VAL A 40 -1.79 3.06 -8.86
CA VAL A 40 -1.86 3.31 -10.31
C VAL A 40 -3.31 3.28 -10.79
N LEU A 41 -4.09 2.28 -10.35
CA LEU A 41 -5.50 2.20 -10.70
C LEU A 41 -6.30 3.40 -10.16
N THR A 42 -5.98 3.87 -8.96
CA THR A 42 -6.60 5.07 -8.38
C THR A 42 -6.25 6.32 -9.18
N LEU A 43 -5.00 6.49 -9.63
CA LEU A 43 -4.58 7.61 -10.47
C LEU A 43 -5.30 7.59 -11.84
N ILE A 44 -5.44 6.42 -12.46
CA ILE A 44 -6.21 6.24 -13.71
C ILE A 44 -7.66 6.69 -13.50
N TRP A 45 -8.29 6.28 -12.40
CA TRP A 45 -9.66 6.70 -12.11
C TRP A 45 -9.78 8.20 -11.84
N LEU A 46 -8.86 8.79 -11.08
CA LEU A 46 -8.85 10.24 -10.84
C LEU A 46 -8.71 11.02 -12.15
N TYR A 47 -7.87 10.54 -13.06
CA TYR A 47 -7.70 11.11 -14.39
C TYR A 47 -8.97 11.01 -15.24
N ILE A 48 -9.59 9.81 -15.31
CA ILE A 48 -10.85 9.59 -16.03
C ILE A 48 -11.98 10.47 -15.47
N GLU A 49 -11.98 10.71 -14.16
CA GLU A 49 -12.96 11.57 -13.48
C GLU A 49 -12.63 13.07 -13.57
N ASN A 50 -11.67 13.46 -14.42
CA ASN A 50 -11.24 14.84 -14.64
C ASN A 50 -10.92 15.58 -13.34
N GLN A 51 -10.32 14.89 -12.37
CA GLN A 51 -9.86 15.51 -11.14
C GLN A 51 -8.68 16.45 -11.45
N PRO A 52 -8.53 17.55 -10.70
CA PRO A 52 -7.45 18.49 -10.93
C PRO A 52 -6.07 17.82 -10.77
N GLU A 53 -5.12 18.20 -11.62
CA GLU A 53 -3.75 17.64 -11.61
C GLU A 53 -3.08 17.74 -10.23
N SER A 54 -3.37 18.79 -9.48
CA SER A 54 -2.90 18.97 -8.10
C SER A 54 -3.34 17.84 -7.16
N LYS A 55 -4.54 17.28 -7.37
CA LYS A 55 -5.06 16.15 -6.60
C LYS A 55 -4.45 14.81 -7.02
N ILE A 56 -4.16 14.66 -8.32
CA ILE A 56 -3.46 13.49 -8.84
C ILE A 56 -2.02 13.45 -8.31
N ALA A 57 -1.34 14.60 -8.36
CA ALA A 57 0.02 14.76 -7.85
C ALA A 57 0.10 14.56 -6.33
N SER A 58 -0.85 15.11 -5.57
CA SER A 58 -0.88 14.94 -4.12
C SER A 58 -1.12 13.49 -3.71
N GLN A 59 -2.01 12.76 -4.42
CA GLN A 59 -2.22 11.33 -4.19
C GLN A 59 -0.92 10.52 -4.33
N ALA A 60 -0.13 10.79 -5.37
CA ALA A 60 1.17 10.15 -5.57
C ALA A 60 2.17 10.54 -4.47
N TYR A 61 2.24 11.84 -4.12
CA TYR A 61 3.15 12.36 -3.10
C TYR A 61 2.90 11.76 -1.71
N TYR A 62 1.64 11.74 -1.26
CA TYR A 62 1.29 11.14 0.04
C TYR A 62 1.52 9.64 0.04
N THR A 63 1.20 8.94 -1.05
CA THR A 63 1.46 7.50 -1.15
C THR A 63 2.95 7.20 -0.99
N PHE A 64 3.83 7.99 -1.61
CA PHE A 64 5.27 7.83 -1.45
C PHE A 64 5.71 7.90 0.02
N TRP A 65 5.27 8.92 0.76
CA TRP A 65 5.59 9.07 2.18
C TRP A 65 5.01 7.96 3.05
N TYR A 66 3.83 7.44 2.70
CA TYR A 66 3.19 6.36 3.45
C TYR A 66 3.77 4.97 3.17
N VAL A 67 4.49 4.78 2.06
CA VAL A 67 5.21 3.53 1.77
C VAL A 67 6.49 3.40 2.60
N LEU A 68 7.22 4.49 2.86
CA LEU A 68 8.45 4.44 3.68
C LEU A 68 8.27 3.71 5.03
N PRO A 69 7.28 4.05 5.89
CA PRO A 69 7.12 3.42 7.18
C PRO A 69 6.60 1.97 7.12
N THR A 70 6.14 1.49 5.95
CA THR A 70 5.70 0.08 5.78
C THR A 70 6.84 -0.85 5.36
N LEU A 71 7.96 -0.32 4.84
CA LEU A 71 9.13 -1.12 4.46
C LEU A 71 9.73 -1.96 5.60
N PRO A 72 9.88 -1.46 6.85
CA PRO A 72 10.43 -2.25 7.95
C PRO A 72 9.61 -3.52 8.24
N MET A 73 8.29 -3.47 8.03
CA MET A 73 7.39 -4.61 8.21
C MET A 73 7.79 -5.79 7.31
N PHE A 74 8.15 -5.52 6.05
CA PHE A 74 8.55 -6.55 5.09
C PHE A 74 9.84 -7.29 5.46
N LEU A 75 10.69 -6.69 6.31
CA LEU A 75 11.89 -7.33 6.84
C LEU A 75 11.63 -8.03 8.18
N VAL A 76 10.88 -7.38 9.07
CA VAL A 76 10.64 -7.91 10.42
C VAL A 76 9.70 -9.10 10.39
N PHE A 77 8.60 -9.04 9.63
CA PHE A 77 7.61 -10.12 9.55
C PHE A 77 8.23 -11.49 9.18
N PRO A 78 8.99 -11.64 8.07
CA PRO A 78 9.60 -12.92 7.73
C PRO A 78 10.68 -13.37 8.73
N ALA A 79 11.32 -12.44 9.46
CA ALA A 79 12.33 -12.78 10.46
C ALA A 79 11.73 -13.38 11.74
N ILE A 80 10.55 -12.89 12.15
CA ILE A 80 9.86 -13.35 13.37
C ILE A 80 8.89 -14.51 13.11
N LEU A 81 8.37 -14.65 11.88
CA LEU A 81 7.39 -15.67 11.50
C LEU A 81 7.80 -17.11 11.92
N PRO A 82 9.05 -17.56 11.71
CA PRO A 82 9.47 -18.91 12.10
C PRO A 82 9.58 -19.11 13.62
N ARG A 83 9.65 -18.03 14.41
CA ARG A 83 9.95 -18.09 15.85
C ARG A 83 8.69 -18.07 16.71
N ILE A 84 7.70 -17.26 16.34
CA ILE A 84 6.51 -17.02 17.17
C ILE A 84 5.20 -17.41 16.47
N GLY A 85 5.23 -17.78 15.19
CA GLY A 85 4.04 -18.15 14.42
C GLY A 85 3.32 -16.96 13.79
N PHE A 86 2.32 -17.23 12.93
CA PHE A 86 1.72 -16.24 12.05
C PHE A 86 0.99 -15.09 12.77
N TRP A 87 0.01 -15.42 13.61
CA TRP A 87 -0.84 -14.41 14.29
C TRP A 87 -0.07 -13.41 15.16
N PRO A 88 0.84 -13.83 16.06
CA PRO A 88 1.63 -12.88 16.84
C PRO A 88 2.64 -12.12 15.98
N SER A 89 3.18 -12.73 14.91
CA SER A 89 4.06 -12.03 13.96
C SER A 89 3.33 -10.91 13.23
N LEU A 90 2.08 -11.17 12.81
CA LEU A 90 1.24 -10.17 12.17
C LEU A 90 0.92 -9.02 13.14
N GLY A 91 0.54 -9.34 14.38
CA GLY A 91 0.27 -8.33 15.41
C GLY A 91 1.48 -7.46 15.72
N LEU A 92 2.66 -8.05 15.92
CA LEU A 92 3.89 -7.31 16.20
C LEU A 92 4.31 -6.43 15.01
N SER A 93 4.16 -6.96 13.79
CA SER A 93 4.46 -6.22 12.56
C SER A 93 3.50 -5.05 12.35
N ALA A 94 2.21 -5.20 12.70
CA ALA A 94 1.25 -4.10 12.65
C ALA A 94 1.58 -3.00 13.68
N LEU A 95 1.94 -3.37 14.92
CA LEU A 95 2.38 -2.41 15.94
C LEU A 95 3.65 -1.67 15.51
N LEU A 96 4.60 -2.37 14.91
CA LEU A 96 5.81 -1.77 14.36
C LEU A 96 5.47 -0.75 13.26
N THR A 97 4.57 -1.09 12.33
CA THR A 97 4.15 -0.15 11.27
C THR A 97 3.53 1.12 11.85
N ILE A 98 2.70 1.00 12.89
CA ILE A 98 2.12 2.17 13.57
C ILE A 98 3.22 3.03 14.23
N ALA A 99 4.19 2.41 14.89
CA ALA A 99 5.33 3.10 15.48
C ALA A 99 6.22 3.79 14.42
N CYS A 100 6.49 3.13 13.30
CA CYS A 100 7.23 3.70 12.17
C CYS A 100 6.47 4.86 11.53
N PHE A 101 5.15 4.75 11.39
CA PHE A 101 4.32 5.81 10.80
C PHE A 101 4.29 7.05 11.69
N THR A 102 4.09 6.87 13.00
CA THR A 102 4.07 7.98 13.97
C THR A 102 5.43 8.66 14.06
N THR A 103 6.53 7.91 14.13
CA THR A 103 7.89 8.48 14.13
C THR A 103 8.19 9.24 12.84
N LEU A 104 7.87 8.66 11.68
CA LEU A 104 8.06 9.33 10.39
C LEU A 104 7.22 10.61 10.30
N ALA A 105 5.94 10.57 10.68
CA ALA A 105 5.08 11.75 10.71
C ALA A 105 5.64 12.86 11.61
N LEU A 106 6.19 12.52 12.78
CA LEU A 106 6.82 13.48 13.68
C LEU A 106 8.11 14.08 13.11
N VAL A 107 8.94 13.28 12.44
CA VAL A 107 10.19 13.74 11.81
C VAL A 107 9.88 14.65 10.63
N VAL A 108 8.98 14.23 9.75
CA VAL A 108 8.61 14.92 8.53
C VAL A 108 7.85 16.23 8.84
N LYS A 109 7.10 16.28 9.94
CA LYS A 109 6.51 17.51 10.48
C LYS A 109 7.56 18.57 10.84
N ARG A 110 8.78 18.18 11.27
CA ARG A 110 9.87 19.14 11.55
C ARG A 110 10.39 19.82 10.28
N TRP A 111 10.15 19.24 9.12
CA TRP A 111 10.50 19.81 7.81
C TRP A 111 9.32 20.49 7.11
N GLY A 112 8.21 20.74 7.83
CA GLY A 112 7.04 21.46 7.30
C GLY A 112 6.11 20.62 6.42
N ILE A 113 6.33 19.31 6.32
CA ILE A 113 5.44 18.39 5.62
C ILE A 113 4.45 17.82 6.64
N GLY A 114 3.21 18.31 6.61
CA GLY A 114 2.12 17.84 7.46
C GLY A 114 1.52 16.55 6.91
N LEU A 115 1.89 15.40 7.49
CA LEU A 115 1.22 14.12 7.23
C LEU A 115 -0.05 13.94 8.09
N PHE A 116 -0.37 14.92 8.95
CA PHE A 116 -1.61 15.11 9.72
C PHE A 116 -1.84 16.59 10.03
#